data_AF-A0A1A8CHP8-F1
#
_entry.id   AF-A0A1A8CHP8-F1
#
_cell.length_a   1.000
_cell.length_b   1.000
_cell.length_c   1.000
_cell.angle_alpha   90.00
_cell.angle_beta   90.00
_cell.angle_gamma   90.00
#
_symmetry.space_group_name_H-M   'P 1'
#
loop_
_entity.id
_entity.type
_entity.pdbx_description
1 polymer ?
#
loop_
_entity_poly.entity_id
_entity_poly.type
_entity_poly.pdbx_seq_one_letter_code
_entity_poly.pdbx_strand_id
1 'polypeptide(L)'
;MFWTSAAQRGSLGLHRCWSHKCLTAPRCPLITLRSFRSSSVPETSPTHNESPLQQWALSVSPFTTVRAKLGCSITVHPLDPHAYPEADRAFITVLRSDGDQNVALGQLQVHYDDRSKVLMISAKKVNSDVTIKMDAPIKSNIFITAEGKGNVQVKRMECDICKVQTQQGNCLLHSIK
;
A
#
# COMPACT_ATOMS: atom_id res chain seq x y z
N MET A 1 38.96 -13.38 52.05
CA MET A 1 38.43 -13.50 53.43
C MET A 1 37.12 -14.24 53.33
N PHE A 2 37.13 -15.46 53.87
CA PHE A 2 35.97 -16.33 54.01
C PHE A 2 35.06 -15.80 55.11
N TRP A 3 33.74 -15.93 54.96
CA TRP A 3 32.91 -16.54 56.00
C TRP A 3 31.57 -17.03 55.44
N THR A 4 31.33 -18.29 55.78
CA THR A 4 30.15 -19.13 55.57
C THR A 4 29.32 -19.20 56.85
N SER A 5 28.04 -19.58 56.72
CA SER A 5 27.25 -20.51 57.56
C SER A 5 25.82 -19.98 57.71
N ALA A 6 24.75 -20.59 57.18
CA ALA A 6 24.19 -21.95 57.30
C ALA A 6 23.44 -22.22 58.62
N ALA A 7 22.12 -22.46 58.50
CA ALA A 7 21.25 -23.41 59.23
C ALA A 7 19.79 -23.20 58.73
N GLN A 8 19.11 -24.14 58.04
CA GLN A 8 18.41 -25.36 58.52
C GLN A 8 17.37 -25.07 59.64
N ARG A 9 16.15 -25.62 59.71
CA ARG A 9 15.52 -26.84 59.16
C ARG A 9 14.00 -26.85 59.50
N GLY A 10 13.15 -27.38 58.60
CA GLY A 10 11.93 -28.19 58.85
C GLY A 10 10.69 -27.52 59.51
N SER A 11 9.46 -28.01 59.37
CA SER A 11 8.83 -29.02 58.50
C SER A 11 7.30 -29.03 58.75
N LEU A 12 6.55 -29.58 57.79
CA LEU A 12 5.23 -30.25 57.92
C LEU A 12 3.95 -29.40 58.05
N GLY A 13 3.20 -29.37 56.95
CA GLY A 13 1.76 -29.13 56.88
C GLY A 13 1.20 -29.76 55.61
N LEU A 14 0.65 -30.96 55.73
CA LEU A 14 0.17 -31.83 54.66
C LEU A 14 -1.13 -31.35 54.00
N HIS A 15 -1.20 -31.63 52.69
CA HIS A 15 -2.35 -31.97 51.84
C HIS A 15 -3.67 -31.18 51.95
N ARG A 16 -4.08 -30.61 50.80
CA ARG A 16 -5.28 -31.08 50.08
C ARG A 16 -5.15 -30.78 48.58
N CYS A 17 -5.21 -31.84 47.79
CA CYS A 17 -5.38 -31.85 46.36
C CYS A 17 -6.87 -31.75 46.04
N TRP A 18 -7.29 -30.91 45.10
CA TRP A 18 -8.21 -31.36 44.03
C TRP A 18 -8.27 -30.39 42.84
N SER A 19 -7.93 -30.95 41.67
CA SER A 19 -8.49 -30.75 40.32
C SER A 19 -8.61 -29.38 39.66
N HIS A 20 -7.80 -29.27 38.59
CA HIS A 20 -8.21 -29.01 37.20
C HIS A 20 -9.37 -28.04 36.94
N LYS A 21 -9.05 -26.86 36.41
CA LYS A 21 -9.58 -26.39 35.10
C LYS A 21 -8.51 -25.54 34.39
N CYS A 22 -8.03 -26.02 33.25
CA CYS A 22 -7.30 -25.21 32.27
C CYS A 22 -8.21 -24.08 31.79
N LEU A 23 -7.80 -22.83 32.00
CA LEU A 23 -8.46 -21.69 31.39
C LEU A 23 -7.81 -21.41 30.03
N THR A 24 -8.62 -21.69 29.03
CA THR A 24 -8.42 -21.62 27.60
C THR A 24 -8.02 -20.21 27.14
N ALA A 25 -7.15 -20.18 26.13
CA ALA A 25 -6.71 -18.99 25.39
C ALA A 25 -7.88 -18.09 24.92
N PRO A 26 -7.69 -16.75 24.90
CA PRO A 26 -8.65 -15.87 24.26
C PRO A 26 -8.52 -16.00 22.73
N ARG A 27 -9.61 -16.46 22.12
CA ARG A 27 -9.77 -16.57 20.66
C ARG A 27 -9.78 -15.19 20.03
N CYS A 28 -8.84 -14.97 19.11
CA CYS A 28 -8.86 -13.89 18.14
C CYS A 28 -10.21 -13.91 17.38
N PRO A 29 -10.94 -12.80 17.24
CA PRO A 29 -12.03 -12.74 16.29
C PRO A 29 -11.41 -12.71 14.89
N LEU A 30 -11.67 -13.77 14.13
CA LEU A 30 -11.39 -13.85 12.70
C LEU A 30 -12.07 -12.66 12.01
N ILE A 31 -11.24 -11.81 11.41
CA ILE A 31 -11.67 -10.74 10.50
C ILE A 31 -12.33 -11.42 9.31
N THR A 32 -13.65 -11.34 9.24
CA THR A 32 -14.43 -11.78 8.08
C THR A 32 -14.15 -10.82 6.93
N LEU A 33 -13.19 -11.19 6.07
CA LEU A 33 -12.95 -10.52 4.80
C LEU A 33 -14.19 -10.76 3.90
N ARG A 34 -15.16 -9.85 3.94
CA ARG A 34 -16.28 -9.85 2.98
C ARG A 34 -15.81 -9.25 1.67
N SER A 35 -15.54 -10.11 0.70
CA SER A 35 -15.43 -9.76 -0.71
C SER A 35 -16.83 -9.44 -1.24
N PHE A 36 -17.16 -8.15 -1.35
CA PHE A 36 -18.36 -7.71 -2.04
C PHE A 36 -18.08 -7.63 -3.54
N ARG A 37 -18.65 -8.56 -4.33
CA ARG A 37 -18.86 -8.32 -5.77
C ARG A 37 -20.10 -7.44 -5.89
N SER A 38 -19.89 -6.15 -6.11
CA SER A 38 -20.98 -5.26 -6.52
C SER A 38 -21.06 -5.26 -8.05
N SER A 39 -22.18 -5.71 -8.59
CA SER A 39 -22.52 -5.62 -10.01
C SER A 39 -23.23 -4.30 -10.28
N SER A 40 -22.66 -3.44 -11.12
CA SER A 40 -23.43 -2.39 -11.79
C SER A 40 -22.75 -1.89 -13.07
N VAL A 41 -23.40 -2.21 -14.19
CA VAL A 41 -23.60 -1.53 -15.50
C VAL A 41 -22.38 -0.88 -16.19
N PRO A 42 -22.11 -1.21 -17.49
CA PRO A 42 -20.95 -0.70 -18.21
C PRO A 42 -21.22 0.68 -18.82
N GLU A 43 -20.24 1.57 -18.72
CA GLU A 43 -20.16 2.79 -19.52
C GLU A 43 -18.97 2.66 -20.48
N THR A 44 -19.19 2.99 -21.75
CA THR A 44 -18.42 2.51 -22.89
C THR A 44 -17.19 3.38 -23.21
N SER A 45 -16.05 2.70 -23.46
CA SER A 45 -14.88 3.02 -24.32
C SER A 45 -13.59 3.63 -23.71
N PRO A 46 -12.38 3.35 -24.26
CA PRO A 46 -11.98 2.29 -25.20
C PRO A 46 -11.12 1.18 -24.54
N THR A 47 -11.07 0.09 -25.29
CA THR A 47 -10.38 -1.20 -25.19
C THR A 47 -8.91 -1.15 -24.73
N HIS A 48 -8.65 -1.71 -23.55
CA HIS A 48 -7.45 -2.52 -23.29
C HIS A 48 -7.82 -3.47 -22.14
N ASN A 49 -7.61 -4.77 -22.30
CA ASN A 49 -7.94 -5.77 -21.28
C ASN A 49 -6.90 -5.71 -20.15
N GLU A 50 -6.84 -4.59 -19.45
CA GLU A 50 -5.94 -4.38 -18.32
C GLU A 50 -6.47 -5.17 -17.12
N SER A 51 -5.90 -6.36 -16.92
CA SER A 51 -6.21 -7.17 -15.75
C SER A 51 -5.42 -6.65 -14.53
N PRO A 52 -6.10 -6.33 -13.41
CA PRO A 52 -5.43 -5.91 -12.19
C PRO A 52 -4.69 -7.10 -11.57
N LEU A 53 -3.36 -6.99 -11.43
CA LEU A 53 -2.52 -8.00 -10.80
C LEU A 53 -2.54 -7.89 -9.29
N GLN A 54 -2.57 -6.66 -8.78
CA GLN A 54 -2.52 -6.37 -7.36
C GLN A 54 -3.10 -4.98 -7.11
N GLN A 55 -3.77 -4.82 -5.97
CA GLN A 55 -4.32 -3.56 -5.55
C GLN A 55 -4.04 -3.31 -4.06
N TRP A 56 -3.73 -2.07 -3.73
CA TRP A 56 -3.65 -1.56 -2.35
C TRP A 56 -4.72 -0.51 -2.14
N ALA A 57 -5.32 -0.55 -0.95
CA ALA A 57 -6.18 0.50 -0.42
C ALA A 57 -5.55 1.01 0.88
N LEU A 58 -5.14 2.27 0.90
CA LEU A 58 -4.42 2.89 2.02
C LEU A 58 -5.29 3.98 2.64
N SER A 59 -5.29 4.06 3.97
CA SER A 59 -5.73 5.27 4.68
C SER A 59 -4.57 6.26 4.71
N VAL A 60 -4.79 7.47 4.21
CA VAL A 60 -3.78 8.53 4.10
C VAL A 60 -4.36 9.87 4.54
N SER A 61 -3.50 10.86 4.74
CA SER A 61 -3.94 12.24 4.94
C SER A 61 -4.54 12.84 3.66
N PRO A 62 -5.56 13.72 3.78
CA PRO A 62 -6.11 14.50 2.66
C PRO A 62 -5.06 15.39 1.96
N PHE A 63 -4.02 15.75 2.71
CA PHE A 63 -2.84 16.45 2.23
C PHE A 63 -1.64 15.51 2.41
N THR A 64 -1.35 14.73 1.37
CA THR A 64 -0.25 13.75 1.38
C THR A 64 0.80 14.10 0.33
N THR A 65 2.01 13.61 0.51
CA THR A 65 3.06 13.70 -0.51
C THR A 65 3.30 12.32 -1.11
N VAL A 66 3.09 12.19 -2.41
CA VAL A 66 3.38 10.96 -3.16
C VAL A 66 4.82 11.00 -3.64
N ARG A 67 5.60 9.98 -3.27
CA ARG A 67 6.97 9.76 -3.74
C ARG A 67 7.07 8.41 -4.43
N ALA A 68 7.28 8.43 -5.74
CA ALA A 68 7.41 7.22 -6.53
C ALA A 68 8.81 7.12 -7.16
N LYS A 69 9.48 5.97 -6.98
CA LYS A 69 10.72 5.64 -7.68
C LYS A 69 10.56 4.28 -8.39
N LEU A 70 10.38 4.31 -9.70
CA LEU A 70 9.85 3.16 -10.46
C LEU A 70 10.65 2.92 -11.74
N GLY A 71 10.83 1.66 -12.12
CA GLY A 71 11.35 1.26 -13.43
C GLY A 71 10.27 0.97 -14.49
N CYS A 72 9.02 1.33 -14.23
CA CYS A 72 7.87 1.05 -15.08
C CYS A 72 6.95 2.28 -15.24
N SER A 73 5.88 2.15 -16.02
CA SER A 73 4.95 3.25 -16.27
C SER A 73 4.05 3.50 -15.06
N ILE A 74 3.71 4.77 -14.80
CA ILE A 74 2.80 5.18 -13.74
C ILE A 74 1.81 6.24 -14.23
N THR A 75 0.55 6.07 -13.86
CA THR A 75 -0.53 7.03 -14.06
C THR A 75 -1.11 7.42 -12.70
N VAL A 76 -1.12 8.73 -12.40
CA VAL A 76 -1.70 9.30 -11.19
C VAL A 76 -2.90 10.16 -11.56
N HIS A 77 -4.01 9.95 -10.87
CA HIS A 77 -5.23 10.73 -10.98
C HIS A 77 -5.81 11.04 -9.60
N PRO A 78 -6.65 12.07 -9.50
CA PRO A 78 -7.35 12.36 -8.27
C PRO A 78 -8.31 11.21 -7.95
N LEU A 79 -8.37 10.90 -6.66
CA LEU A 79 -9.46 10.17 -6.05
C LEU A 79 -10.77 10.94 -6.30
N ASP A 80 -11.84 10.20 -6.60
CA ASP A 80 -13.16 10.81 -6.81
C ASP A 80 -13.66 11.50 -5.53
N PRO A 81 -13.82 12.84 -5.53
CA PRO A 81 -14.27 13.58 -4.35
C PRO A 81 -15.73 13.30 -3.99
N HIS A 82 -16.55 12.80 -4.92
CA HIS A 82 -17.94 12.44 -4.63
C HIS A 82 -18.04 11.10 -3.89
N ALA A 83 -17.24 10.11 -4.30
CA ALA A 83 -17.14 8.84 -3.60
C ALA A 83 -16.34 8.93 -2.29
N TYR A 84 -15.35 9.84 -2.22
CA TYR A 84 -14.45 9.97 -1.08
C TYR A 84 -14.25 11.45 -0.68
N PRO A 85 -15.26 12.08 -0.05
CA PRO A 85 -15.24 13.51 0.26
C PRO A 85 -14.15 13.91 1.27
N GLU A 86 -13.80 13.01 2.19
CA GLU A 86 -12.75 13.26 3.17
C GLU A 86 -11.34 13.24 2.55
N ALA A 87 -11.19 12.72 1.33
CA ALA A 87 -9.89 12.54 0.65
C ALA A 87 -8.84 11.78 1.49
N ASP A 88 -9.29 10.88 2.38
CA ASP A 88 -8.43 10.14 3.32
C ASP A 88 -7.99 8.76 2.79
N ARG A 89 -8.11 8.54 1.47
CA ARG A 89 -7.78 7.27 0.80
C ARG A 89 -6.80 7.45 -0.34
N ALA A 90 -6.01 6.42 -0.57
CA ALA A 90 -5.26 6.25 -1.80
C ALA A 90 -5.39 4.81 -2.29
N PHE A 91 -5.62 4.65 -3.59
CA PHE A 91 -5.64 3.34 -4.24
C PHE A 91 -4.48 3.22 -5.20
N ILE A 92 -3.81 2.07 -5.17
CA ILE A 92 -2.73 1.76 -6.10
C ILE A 92 -3.08 0.43 -6.73
N THR A 93 -3.17 0.40 -8.06
CA THR A 93 -3.51 -0.78 -8.83
C THR A 93 -2.39 -1.04 -9.82
N VAL A 94 -1.92 -2.28 -9.86
CA VAL A 94 -0.93 -2.72 -10.84
C VAL A 94 -1.66 -3.41 -11.97
N LEU A 95 -1.49 -2.89 -13.16
CA LEU A 95 -2.10 -3.36 -14.39
C LEU A 95 -1.04 -4.07 -15.24
N ARG A 96 -1.42 -5.20 -15.82
CA ARG A 96 -0.59 -5.90 -16.80
C ARG A 96 -0.96 -5.47 -18.22
N SER A 97 0.05 -5.20 -19.04
CA SER A 97 -0.12 -5.08 -20.48
C SER A 97 -0.33 -6.47 -21.08
N ASP A 98 -1.38 -6.63 -21.87
CA ASP A 98 -1.77 -7.88 -22.53
C ASP A 98 -0.63 -8.35 -23.45
N GLY A 99 0.07 -9.42 -23.10
CA GLY A 99 1.22 -9.91 -23.87
C GLY A 99 2.00 -11.06 -23.23
N ASP A 100 2.27 -11.00 -21.91
CA ASP A 100 3.12 -12.01 -21.25
C ASP A 100 2.61 -12.45 -19.88
N GLN A 101 2.33 -13.75 -19.75
CA GLN A 101 1.76 -14.34 -18.52
C GLN A 101 2.80 -14.61 -17.42
N ASN A 102 4.10 -14.44 -17.69
CA ASN A 102 5.18 -14.89 -16.81
C ASN A 102 6.02 -13.73 -16.22
N VAL A 103 5.36 -12.61 -15.91
CA VAL A 103 6.01 -11.48 -15.25
C VAL A 103 5.94 -11.67 -13.74
N ALA A 104 7.08 -12.01 -13.13
CA ALA A 104 7.27 -11.83 -11.71
C ALA A 104 7.06 -10.34 -11.41
N LEU A 105 6.07 -10.02 -10.56
CA LEU A 105 5.97 -8.71 -9.94
C LEU A 105 7.27 -8.51 -9.16
N GLY A 106 8.25 -7.84 -9.78
CA GLY A 106 9.43 -7.36 -9.08
C GLY A 106 8.97 -6.61 -7.83
N GLN A 107 9.74 -6.70 -6.74
CA GLN A 107 9.37 -6.20 -5.40
C GLN A 107 8.83 -4.76 -5.45
N LEU A 108 7.52 -4.60 -5.65
CA LEU A 108 6.81 -3.33 -5.56
C LEU A 108 6.50 -3.13 -4.08
N GLN A 109 7.10 -2.10 -3.52
CA GLN A 109 6.91 -1.73 -2.12
C GLN A 109 6.09 -0.47 -2.07
N VAL A 110 5.02 -0.54 -1.29
CA VAL A 110 4.10 0.56 -1.03
C VAL A 110 4.08 0.77 0.47
N HIS A 111 4.41 1.96 0.91
CA HIS A 111 4.47 2.31 2.32
C HIS A 111 3.96 3.73 2.55
N TYR A 112 3.12 3.91 3.57
CA TYR A 112 2.67 5.23 4.01
C TYR A 112 3.26 5.56 5.38
N ASP A 113 3.95 6.70 5.49
CA ASP A 113 4.38 7.26 6.76
C ASP A 113 3.39 8.32 7.24
N ASP A 114 2.69 8.01 8.33
CA ASP A 114 1.70 8.90 8.92
C ASP A 114 2.31 10.09 9.67
N ARG A 115 3.58 10.06 10.07
CA ARG A 115 4.20 11.22 10.72
C ARG A 115 4.56 12.28 9.70
N SER A 116 5.19 11.87 8.60
CA SER A 116 5.60 12.79 7.53
C SER A 116 4.52 13.02 6.48
N LYS A 117 3.41 12.27 6.53
CA LYS A 117 2.35 12.24 5.51
C LYS A 117 2.91 11.94 4.11
N VAL A 118 3.83 10.98 4.01
CA VAL A 118 4.47 10.59 2.75
C VAL A 118 4.04 9.18 2.34
N LEU A 119 3.50 9.06 1.13
CA LEU A 119 3.22 7.80 0.47
C LEU A 119 4.37 7.45 -0.48
N MET A 120 5.15 6.44 -0.11
CA MET A 120 6.30 5.96 -0.86
C MET A 120 5.95 4.73 -1.69
N ILE A 121 6.27 4.78 -2.97
CA ILE A 121 6.09 3.70 -3.94
C ILE A 121 7.45 3.41 -4.58
N SER A 122 7.96 2.19 -4.47
CA SER A 122 9.25 1.84 -5.06
C SER A 122 9.19 0.53 -5.82
N ALA A 123 9.79 0.52 -7.00
CA ALA A 123 9.78 -0.64 -7.89
C ALA A 123 11.07 -0.65 -8.72
N LYS A 124 12.11 -1.35 -8.20
CA LYS A 124 13.48 -1.31 -8.75
C LYS A 124 13.65 -2.03 -10.09
N LYS A 125 12.80 -3.01 -10.41
CA LYS A 125 12.95 -3.84 -11.62
C LYS A 125 11.62 -4.51 -11.95
N VAL A 126 10.66 -3.73 -12.43
CA VAL A 126 9.43 -4.26 -12.99
C VAL A 126 9.64 -4.30 -14.50
N ASN A 127 9.23 -5.38 -15.16
CA ASN A 127 9.24 -5.45 -16.61
C ASN A 127 8.44 -4.26 -17.17
N SER A 128 8.87 -3.75 -18.34
CA SER A 128 8.26 -2.59 -19.00
C SER A 128 6.76 -2.75 -19.28
N ASP A 129 6.26 -3.98 -19.21
CA ASP A 129 4.91 -4.40 -19.57
C ASP A 129 3.90 -4.21 -18.43
N VAL A 130 4.28 -3.53 -17.35
CA VAL A 130 3.43 -3.26 -16.20
C VAL A 130 3.22 -1.77 -16.05
N THR A 131 1.97 -1.38 -15.78
CA THR A 131 1.58 0.00 -15.52
C THR A 131 0.99 0.11 -14.12
N ILE A 132 1.45 1.08 -13.33
CA ILE A 132 0.88 1.40 -12.03
C ILE A 132 -0.16 2.50 -12.22
N LYS A 133 -1.39 2.26 -11.79
CA LYS A 133 -2.46 3.25 -11.72
C LYS A 133 -2.66 3.66 -10.26
N MET A 134 -2.78 4.95 -10.00
CA MET A 134 -2.91 5.48 -8.66
C MET A 134 -4.02 6.53 -8.58
N ASP A 135 -4.98 6.29 -7.68
CA ASP A 135 -5.91 7.28 -7.15
C ASP A 135 -5.30 7.90 -5.90
N ALA A 136 -5.03 9.20 -5.93
CA ALA A 136 -4.46 9.95 -4.81
C ALA A 136 -5.41 11.06 -4.35
N PRO A 137 -5.37 11.49 -3.07
CA PRO A 137 -6.06 12.70 -2.65
C PRO A 137 -5.72 13.87 -3.59
N ILE A 138 -6.72 14.59 -4.09
CA ILE A 138 -6.55 15.60 -5.16
C ILE A 138 -5.49 16.66 -4.84
N LYS A 139 -5.32 16.97 -3.53
CA LYS A 139 -4.35 17.96 -3.01
C LYS A 139 -2.97 17.40 -2.68
N SER A 140 -2.60 16.28 -3.28
CA SER A 140 -1.32 15.63 -2.99
C SER A 140 -0.16 16.25 -3.76
N ASN A 141 0.95 16.52 -3.08
CA ASN A 141 2.21 16.85 -3.75
C ASN A 141 2.79 15.62 -4.43
N ILE A 142 3.37 15.77 -5.62
CA ILE A 142 3.78 14.66 -6.48
C ILE A 142 5.29 14.72 -6.76
N PHE A 143 6.01 13.66 -6.42
CA PHE A 143 7.42 13.47 -6.76
C PHE A 143 7.59 12.10 -7.40
N ILE A 144 7.86 12.07 -8.70
CA ILE A 144 8.00 10.82 -9.46
C ILE A 144 9.37 10.79 -10.12
N THR A 145 10.08 9.69 -9.93
CA THR A 145 11.31 9.35 -10.64
C THR A 145 11.10 8.04 -11.38
N ALA A 146 10.98 8.11 -12.70
CA ALA A 146 10.89 6.95 -13.57
C ALA A 146 12.25 6.67 -14.24
N GLU A 147 12.77 5.47 -14.00
CA GLU A 147 14.01 4.97 -14.60
C GLU A 147 13.69 4.19 -15.89
N GLY A 148 14.65 4.13 -16.81
CA GLY A 148 14.48 3.44 -18.09
C GLY A 148 13.38 4.06 -18.96
N LYS A 149 12.56 3.20 -19.56
CA LYS A 149 11.49 3.56 -20.52
C LYS A 149 10.12 3.81 -19.86
N GLY A 150 10.04 3.86 -18.52
CA GLY A 150 8.78 4.06 -17.80
C GLY A 150 8.13 5.40 -18.14
N ASN A 151 6.88 5.38 -18.61
CA ASN A 151 6.13 6.59 -18.91
C ASN A 151 5.44 7.12 -17.64
N VAL A 152 5.40 8.43 -17.47
CA VAL A 152 4.71 9.08 -16.36
C VAL A 152 3.54 9.88 -16.88
N GLN A 153 2.36 9.65 -16.29
CA GLN A 153 1.18 10.44 -16.54
C GLN A 153 0.61 10.96 -15.23
N VAL A 154 0.38 12.27 -15.14
CA VAL A 154 -0.31 12.89 -13.99
C VAL A 154 -1.47 13.71 -14.56
N LYS A 155 -2.67 13.47 -14.04
CA LYS A 155 -3.90 14.05 -14.58
C LYS A 155 -4.72 14.69 -13.46
N ARG A 156 -5.24 15.91 -13.69
CA ARG A 156 -6.27 16.57 -12.85
C ARG A 156 -5.92 16.65 -11.35
N MET A 157 -4.64 16.74 -11.02
CA MET A 157 -4.20 16.96 -9.64
C MET A 157 -4.13 18.47 -9.36
N GLU A 158 -4.37 18.85 -8.10
CA GLU A 158 -4.23 20.23 -7.63
C GLU A 158 -3.15 20.25 -6.56
N CYS A 159 -1.91 20.58 -6.89
CA CYS A 159 -0.78 20.39 -5.99
C CYS A 159 0.17 21.57 -5.97
N ASP A 160 0.74 21.87 -4.81
CA ASP A 160 1.74 22.94 -4.69
C ASP A 160 3.02 22.58 -5.44
N ILE A 161 3.40 21.30 -5.43
CA ILE A 161 4.62 20.79 -6.06
C ILE A 161 4.32 19.54 -6.87
N CYS A 162 4.56 19.64 -8.18
CA CYS A 162 4.64 18.50 -9.08
C CYS A 162 6.06 18.42 -9.67
N LYS A 163 6.82 17.40 -9.28
CA LYS A 163 8.16 17.12 -9.81
C LYS A 163 8.20 15.74 -10.42
N VAL A 164 8.43 15.69 -11.73
CA VAL A 164 8.60 14.44 -12.47
C VAL A 164 9.99 14.41 -13.10
N GLN A 165 10.68 13.28 -12.96
CA GLN A 165 11.95 13.00 -13.60
C GLN A 165 11.81 11.68 -14.35
N THR A 166 12.02 11.69 -15.66
CA THR A 166 12.05 10.50 -16.51
C THR A 166 13.42 10.36 -17.15
N GLN A 167 13.91 9.12 -17.32
CA GLN A 167 15.19 8.89 -17.99
C GLN A 167 15.04 8.81 -19.51
N GLN A 168 14.21 7.90 -20.02
CA GLN A 168 13.94 7.73 -21.46
C GLN A 168 12.45 7.72 -21.79
N GLY A 169 11.58 7.53 -20.80
CA GLY A 169 10.13 7.51 -20.98
C GLY A 169 9.50 8.90 -21.12
N ASN A 170 8.28 8.92 -21.64
CA ASN A 170 7.51 10.14 -21.82
C ASN A 170 6.92 10.63 -20.50
N CYS A 171 6.73 11.95 -20.40
CA CYS A 171 6.03 12.58 -19.28
C CYS A 171 4.82 13.37 -19.83
N LEU A 172 3.63 13.06 -19.34
CA LEU A 172 2.40 13.77 -19.68
C LEU A 172 1.75 14.32 -18.41
N LEU A 173 1.74 15.65 -18.29
CA LEU A 173 1.02 16.39 -17.27
C LEU A 173 -0.22 17.02 -17.91
N HIS A 174 -1.41 16.71 -17.39
CA HIS A 174 -2.66 17.15 -17.99
C HIS A 174 -3.63 17.72 -16.95
N SER A 175 -4.03 18.99 -17.16
CA SER A 175 -4.92 19.73 -16.24
C SER A 175 -4.40 19.75 -14.79
N ILE A 176 -3.10 20.00 -14.61
CA ILE A 176 -2.50 20.18 -13.28
C ILE A 176 -2.69 21.65 -12.86
N LYS A 177 -3.14 21.86 -11.63
CA LYS A 177 -3.25 23.19 -11.03
C LYS A 177 -2.32 23.33 -9.84
#